data_AF-A0A1Y1VL02-F1
#
_entry.id   AF-A0A1Y1VL02-F1
#
_cell.length_a   1.000
_cell.length_b   1.000
_cell.length_c   1.000
_cell.angle_alpha   90.00
_cell.angle_beta   90.00
_cell.angle_gamma   90.00
#
_symmetry.space_group_name_H-M   'P 1'
#
loop_
_entity.id
_entity.type
_entity.pdbx_description
1 polymer ?
#
loop_
_entity_poly.entity_id
_entity_poly.type
_entity_poly.pdbx_seq_one_letter_code
_entity_poly.pdbx_strand_id
1 'polypeptide(L)'
;MKQFAFITFAVLLLLQNVLCQKELAFDFFKVKLHGENNVAKRLTYPEVMEKFTFSNMDNLEITLKLVEKDNSEKTISNIEQAMVYLSNEKSQNSFVLEALNDGKYRISLKDLTLDNNEYSLIARFSSPSNDYIPLEYTFGNVDVKYTVAEKKVDPNKAPTLLESEGPNFYPKPDQPHIFKPEPKQKSKLFAKFVFVLMLVPWAFLIFTWSKIGININGLFYNNKTLIYGVLFILSLCSIITILVLFFIKLNLFQTLGALGIASIYTSILGHLVLRQKADKRSSERKNKSAKKEKDTKSN
;
A
#
# COMPACT_ATOMS: atom_id res chain seq x y z
N MET A 1 43.65 -41.33 29.24
CA MET A 1 43.03 -42.68 29.22
C MET A 1 41.54 -42.70 29.57
N LYS A 2 41.05 -42.01 30.61
CA LYS A 2 39.61 -42.05 30.99
C LYS A 2 38.64 -41.51 29.93
N GLN A 3 39.01 -40.45 29.19
CA GLN A 3 38.14 -39.91 28.12
C GLN A 3 38.04 -40.83 26.89
N PHE A 4 39.13 -41.51 26.52
CA PHE A 4 39.11 -42.48 25.41
C PHE A 4 38.23 -43.69 25.72
N ALA A 5 38.28 -44.20 26.95
CA ALA A 5 37.42 -45.30 27.40
C ALA A 5 35.92 -44.91 27.39
N PHE A 6 35.61 -43.66 27.73
CA PHE A 6 34.24 -43.14 27.72
C PHE A 6 33.69 -43.01 26.29
N ILE A 7 34.52 -42.53 25.35
CA ILE A 7 34.15 -42.41 23.94
C ILE A 7 33.95 -43.80 23.33
N THR A 8 34.84 -44.76 23.59
CA THR A 8 34.68 -46.13 23.08
C THR A 8 33.45 -46.82 23.66
N PHE A 9 33.11 -46.58 24.93
CA PHE A 9 31.91 -47.14 25.55
C PHE A 9 30.63 -46.49 25.00
N ALA A 10 30.63 -45.18 24.78
CA ALA A 10 29.52 -44.47 24.16
C ALA A 10 29.29 -44.91 22.69
N VAL A 11 30.36 -45.11 21.93
CA VAL A 11 30.29 -45.64 20.55
C VAL A 11 29.78 -47.09 20.55
N LEU A 12 30.21 -47.93 21.49
CA LEU A 12 29.72 -49.30 21.60
C LEU A 12 28.24 -49.38 22.00
N LEU A 13 27.79 -48.51 22.91
CA LEU A 13 26.37 -48.37 23.27
C LEU A 13 25.52 -47.87 22.11
N LEU A 14 26.02 -46.91 21.33
CA LEU A 14 25.35 -46.45 20.11
C LEU A 14 25.30 -47.58 19.06
N LEU A 15 26.38 -48.36 18.90
CA LEU A 15 26.40 -49.51 18.01
C LEU A 15 25.40 -50.59 18.42
N GLN A 16 25.27 -50.88 19.72
CA GLN A 16 24.30 -51.85 20.24
C GLN A 16 22.85 -51.40 20.01
N ASN A 17 22.55 -50.11 20.15
CA ASN A 17 21.22 -49.58 19.86
C ASN A 17 20.86 -49.67 18.37
N VAL A 18 21.84 -49.49 17.47
CA VAL A 18 21.63 -49.63 16.01
C VAL A 18 21.47 -51.10 15.61
N LEU A 19 22.15 -52.03 16.28
CA LEU A 19 22.08 -53.47 15.99
C LEU A 19 20.83 -54.17 16.57
N CYS A 20 20.07 -53.50 17.45
CA CYS A 20 18.86 -54.04 18.10
C CYS A 20 17.55 -53.56 17.45
N GLN A 21 17.59 -53.09 16.20
CA GLN A 21 16.39 -52.65 15.49
C GLN A 21 15.76 -53.84 14.76
N LYS A 22 14.44 -53.99 14.93
CA LYS A 22 13.67 -55.08 14.30
C LYS A 22 13.11 -54.63 12.95
N GLU A 23 13.16 -55.50 11.95
CA GLU A 23 12.56 -55.23 10.63
C GLU A 23 11.05 -55.46 10.62
N LEU A 24 10.32 -54.51 10.04
CA LEU A 24 8.88 -54.57 9.84
C LEU A 24 8.54 -55.26 8.51
N ALA A 25 7.48 -56.08 8.51
CA ALA A 25 6.91 -56.66 7.29
C ALA A 25 5.38 -56.62 7.34
N PHE A 26 4.74 -56.69 6.17
CA PHE A 26 3.29 -56.84 6.09
C PHE A 26 2.91 -58.31 5.91
N ASP A 27 1.93 -58.78 6.69
CA ASP A 27 1.35 -60.13 6.55
C ASP A 27 0.36 -60.15 5.38
N PHE A 28 -0.56 -59.18 5.35
CA PHE A 28 -1.42 -58.97 4.20
C PHE A 28 -1.87 -57.51 4.09
N PHE A 29 -2.25 -57.16 2.87
CA PHE A 29 -2.91 -55.91 2.54
C PHE A 29 -4.26 -56.21 1.90
N LYS A 30 -5.32 -55.53 2.32
CA LYS A 30 -6.65 -55.65 1.73
C LYS A 30 -7.17 -54.28 1.37
N VAL A 31 -7.46 -54.09 0.08
CA VAL A 31 -8.14 -52.89 -0.41
C VAL A 31 -9.55 -53.27 -0.80
N LYS A 32 -10.51 -52.51 -0.29
CA LYS A 32 -11.90 -52.58 -0.73
C LYS A 32 -12.31 -51.21 -1.26
N LEU A 33 -12.79 -51.21 -2.50
CA LEU A 33 -13.50 -50.08 -3.08
C LEU A 33 -15.00 -50.38 -2.95
N HIS A 34 -15.70 -49.56 -2.16
CA HIS A 34 -17.15 -49.61 -2.02
C HIS A 34 -17.75 -48.50 -2.87
N GLY A 35 -18.28 -48.84 -4.05
CA GLY A 35 -18.60 -47.85 -5.07
C GLY A 35 -19.33 -48.42 -6.29
N GLU A 36 -19.17 -47.78 -7.45
CA GLU A 36 -19.78 -48.22 -8.73
C GLU A 36 -19.27 -49.60 -9.18
N ASN A 37 -18.00 -49.90 -8.90
CA ASN A 37 -17.40 -51.23 -9.07
C ASN A 37 -16.92 -51.75 -7.70
N ASN A 38 -17.64 -52.70 -7.09
CA ASN A 38 -17.19 -53.31 -5.83
C ASN A 38 -15.95 -54.19 -6.08
N VAL A 39 -14.76 -53.64 -5.84
CA VAL A 39 -13.48 -54.36 -5.98
C VAL A 39 -12.89 -54.60 -4.60
N ALA A 40 -12.76 -55.88 -4.21
CA ALA A 40 -12.05 -56.28 -3.00
C ALA A 40 -10.86 -57.16 -3.38
N LYS A 41 -9.64 -56.61 -3.31
CA LYS A 41 -8.40 -57.35 -3.61
C LYS A 41 -7.59 -57.50 -2.31
N ARG A 42 -7.21 -58.74 -1.99
CA ARG A 42 -6.26 -59.06 -0.92
C ARG A 42 -4.94 -59.43 -1.56
N LEU A 43 -3.88 -58.77 -1.15
CA LEU A 43 -2.53 -58.97 -1.66
C LEU A 43 -1.59 -59.36 -0.52
N THR A 44 -0.58 -60.13 -0.87
CA THR A 44 0.49 -60.53 0.05
C THR A 44 1.74 -59.75 -0.29
N TYR A 45 2.47 -59.29 0.72
CA TYR A 45 3.72 -58.57 0.50
C TYR A 45 4.77 -59.47 -0.19
N PRO A 46 5.52 -59.00 -1.22
CA PRO A 46 5.61 -57.64 -1.76
C PRO A 46 4.85 -57.43 -3.10
N GLU A 47 3.62 -57.93 -3.25
CA GLU A 47 2.83 -57.78 -4.48
C GLU A 47 2.22 -56.37 -4.66
N VAL A 48 2.36 -55.80 -5.86
CA VAL A 48 1.85 -54.46 -6.23
C VAL A 48 0.47 -54.57 -6.88
N MET A 49 -0.44 -53.64 -6.58
CA MET A 49 -1.78 -53.58 -7.15
C MET A 49 -1.75 -53.14 -8.62
N GLU A 50 -2.69 -53.66 -9.41
CA GLU A 50 -3.02 -53.09 -10.71
C GLU A 50 -3.77 -51.77 -10.54
N LYS A 51 -3.64 -50.90 -11.54
CA LYS A 51 -4.24 -49.56 -11.55
C LYS A 51 -5.76 -49.66 -11.40
N PHE A 52 -6.33 -48.96 -10.43
CA PHE A 52 -7.78 -48.85 -10.24
C PHE A 52 -8.24 -47.39 -10.26
N THR A 53 -9.50 -47.18 -10.62
CA THR A 53 -10.12 -45.86 -10.66
C THR A 53 -10.89 -45.58 -9.38
N PHE A 54 -10.74 -44.37 -8.84
CA PHE A 54 -11.44 -43.89 -7.64
C PHE A 54 -12.24 -42.62 -7.97
N SER A 55 -13.53 -42.62 -7.65
CA SER A 55 -14.46 -41.49 -7.88
C SER A 55 -14.95 -40.87 -6.55
N ASN A 56 -15.58 -39.69 -6.59
CA ASN A 56 -16.17 -39.03 -5.40
C ASN A 56 -17.28 -39.85 -4.72
N MET A 57 -17.98 -40.69 -5.48
CA MET A 57 -19.06 -41.51 -4.95
C MET A 57 -18.56 -42.79 -4.26
N ASP A 58 -17.29 -43.15 -4.47
CA ASP A 58 -16.70 -44.38 -3.97
C ASP A 58 -16.09 -44.16 -2.57
N ASN A 59 -16.16 -45.17 -1.71
CA ASN A 59 -15.48 -45.23 -0.43
C ASN A 59 -14.31 -46.21 -0.53
N LEU A 60 -13.09 -45.72 -0.37
CA LEU A 60 -11.88 -46.54 -0.41
C LEU A 60 -11.50 -46.94 1.02
N GLU A 61 -11.72 -48.22 1.34
CA GLU A 61 -11.30 -48.82 2.61
C GLU A 61 -10.00 -49.59 2.40
N ILE A 62 -8.97 -49.21 3.13
CA ILE A 62 -7.67 -49.87 3.13
C ILE A 62 -7.42 -50.50 4.50
N THR A 63 -7.10 -51.79 4.53
CA THR A 63 -6.75 -52.54 5.75
C THR A 63 -5.39 -53.20 5.59
N LEU A 64 -4.47 -52.92 6.52
CA LEU A 64 -3.10 -53.44 6.59
C LEU A 64 -2.95 -54.29 7.85
N LYS A 65 -2.18 -55.38 7.80
CA LYS A 65 -1.74 -56.09 9.01
C LYS A 65 -0.22 -56.11 9.08
N LEU A 66 0.33 -55.60 10.19
CA LEU A 66 1.76 -55.45 10.40
C LEU A 66 2.31 -56.58 11.30
N VAL A 67 3.42 -57.19 10.87
CA VAL A 67 4.12 -58.28 11.58
C VAL A 67 5.63 -58.02 11.61
N GLU A 68 6.31 -58.63 12.56
CA GLU A 68 7.77 -58.61 12.63
C GLU A 68 8.36 -59.57 11.57
N LYS A 69 9.35 -59.15 10.79
CA LYS A 69 9.90 -59.97 9.68
C LYS A 69 10.50 -61.30 10.15
N ASP A 70 11.07 -61.31 11.36
CA ASP A 70 11.69 -62.50 11.96
C ASP A 70 10.69 -63.45 12.64
N ASN A 71 9.44 -63.01 12.88
CA ASN A 71 8.40 -63.84 13.49
C ASN A 71 7.00 -63.43 13.04
N SER A 72 6.43 -64.18 12.10
CA SER A 72 5.10 -63.96 11.53
C SER A 72 3.94 -64.08 12.52
N GLU A 73 4.15 -64.67 13.71
CA GLU A 73 3.11 -64.77 14.75
C GLU A 73 3.01 -63.50 15.61
N LYS A 74 4.06 -62.66 15.64
CA LYS A 74 4.09 -61.46 16.46
C LYS A 74 3.55 -60.26 15.70
N THR A 75 2.28 -59.95 15.94
CA THR A 75 1.60 -58.77 15.40
C THR A 75 2.02 -57.49 16.10
N ILE A 76 2.23 -56.42 15.33
CA ILE A 76 2.64 -55.11 15.87
C ILE A 76 1.41 -54.21 15.89
N SER A 77 0.86 -53.94 17.08
CA SER A 77 -0.35 -53.13 17.26
C SER A 77 -0.09 -51.66 17.60
N ASN A 78 1.06 -51.37 18.24
CA ASN A 78 1.37 -50.04 18.77
C ASN A 78 2.57 -49.44 18.03
N ILE A 79 2.36 -49.11 16.75
CA ILE A 79 3.25 -48.20 16.05
C ILE A 79 2.76 -46.77 16.24
N GLU A 80 3.67 -45.84 16.51
CA GLU A 80 3.33 -44.46 16.85
C GLU A 80 2.99 -43.62 15.61
N GLN A 81 3.63 -43.90 14.46
CA GLN A 81 3.37 -43.20 13.21
C GLN A 81 3.01 -44.18 12.09
N ALA A 82 1.72 -44.23 11.74
CA ALA A 82 1.20 -44.99 10.61
C ALA A 82 0.46 -44.04 9.67
N MET A 83 0.99 -43.82 8.45
CA MET A 83 0.41 -42.88 7.48
C MET A 83 0.33 -43.49 6.07
N VAL A 84 -0.74 -43.18 5.34
CA VAL A 84 -0.88 -43.41 3.89
C VAL A 84 -0.72 -42.08 3.17
N TYR A 85 0.10 -42.05 2.13
CA TYR A 85 0.29 -40.92 1.25
C TYR A 85 -0.33 -41.23 -0.12
N LEU A 86 -1.05 -40.26 -0.66
CA LEU A 86 -1.36 -40.17 -2.08
C LEU A 86 -0.44 -39.11 -2.67
N SER A 87 0.57 -39.58 -3.41
CA SER A 87 1.63 -38.74 -3.98
C SER A 87 1.47 -38.61 -5.49
N ASN A 88 1.60 -37.38 -5.98
CA ASN A 88 1.68 -37.02 -7.39
C ASN A 88 2.79 -35.97 -7.56
N GLU A 89 3.27 -35.74 -8.77
CA GLU A 89 4.33 -34.76 -9.09
C GLU A 89 4.06 -33.35 -8.54
N LYS A 90 2.78 -32.99 -8.36
CA LYS A 90 2.34 -31.66 -7.90
C LYS A 90 1.93 -31.60 -6.42
N SER A 91 1.49 -32.71 -5.83
CA SER A 91 0.86 -32.71 -4.51
C SER A 91 1.11 -34.01 -3.76
N GLN A 92 1.40 -33.91 -2.46
CA GLN A 92 1.47 -35.05 -1.55
C GLN A 92 0.45 -34.87 -0.43
N ASN A 93 -0.58 -35.71 -0.45
CA ASN A 93 -1.62 -35.72 0.59
C ASN A 93 -1.36 -36.89 1.54
N SER A 94 -1.35 -36.63 2.84
CA SER A 94 -1.11 -37.63 3.87
C SER A 94 -2.36 -37.88 4.71
N PHE A 95 -2.58 -39.14 5.05
CA PHE A 95 -3.71 -39.59 5.85
C PHE A 95 -3.23 -40.54 6.93
N VAL A 96 -3.76 -40.40 8.14
CA VAL A 96 -3.37 -41.24 9.29
C VAL A 96 -4.17 -42.53 9.26
N LEU A 97 -3.51 -43.66 9.55
CA LEU A 97 -4.22 -44.94 9.74
C LEU A 97 -4.68 -45.11 11.18
N GLU A 98 -5.90 -45.62 11.35
CA GLU A 98 -6.44 -46.02 12.64
C GLU A 98 -5.90 -47.42 13.02
N ALA A 99 -5.31 -47.56 14.20
CA ALA A 99 -4.92 -48.86 14.74
C ALA A 99 -6.17 -49.62 15.24
N LEU A 100 -6.34 -50.85 14.77
CA LEU A 100 -7.33 -51.83 15.24
C LEU A 100 -6.65 -52.88 16.11
N ASN A 101 -7.46 -53.68 16.78
CA ASN A 101 -7.01 -54.86 17.51
C ASN A 101 -6.31 -55.86 16.56
N ASP A 102 -5.34 -56.62 17.08
CA ASP A 102 -4.63 -57.69 16.34
C ASP A 102 -3.65 -57.19 15.25
N GLY A 103 -3.00 -56.04 15.49
CA GLY A 103 -1.95 -55.47 14.61
C GLY A 103 -2.46 -55.00 13.24
N LYS A 104 -3.76 -54.73 13.15
CA LYS A 104 -4.42 -54.26 11.93
C LYS A 104 -4.51 -52.75 11.93
N TYR A 105 -4.33 -52.14 10.78
CA TYR A 105 -4.48 -50.71 10.56
C TYR A 105 -5.52 -50.48 9.48
N ARG A 106 -6.44 -49.55 9.70
CA ARG A 106 -7.52 -49.26 8.76
C ARG A 106 -7.60 -47.78 8.46
N ILE A 107 -7.95 -47.46 7.22
CA ILE A 107 -8.38 -46.12 6.83
C ILE A 107 -9.58 -46.22 5.88
N SER A 108 -10.57 -45.34 6.08
CA SER A 108 -11.70 -45.16 5.16
C SER A 108 -11.61 -43.77 4.56
N LEU A 109 -11.35 -43.71 3.26
CA LEU A 109 -11.21 -42.47 2.50
C LEU A 109 -12.52 -42.22 1.75
N LYS A 110 -13.26 -41.18 2.16
CA LYS A 110 -14.50 -40.74 1.53
C LYS A 110 -14.40 -39.24 1.23
N ASP A 111 -14.94 -38.82 0.09
CA ASP A 111 -15.06 -37.41 -0.31
C ASP A 111 -13.73 -36.65 -0.23
N LEU A 112 -12.71 -37.28 -0.81
CA LEU A 112 -11.39 -36.73 -0.94
C LEU A 112 -11.42 -35.52 -1.90
N THR A 113 -10.87 -34.39 -1.49
CA THR A 113 -10.65 -33.22 -2.36
C THR A 113 -9.28 -33.32 -3.03
N LEU A 114 -9.15 -34.21 -4.02
CA LEU A 114 -7.95 -34.36 -4.84
C LEU A 114 -8.20 -33.81 -6.25
N ASP A 115 -7.14 -33.49 -6.99
CA ASP A 115 -7.27 -33.12 -8.39
C ASP A 115 -7.46 -34.38 -9.26
N ASN A 116 -8.00 -34.22 -10.47
CA ASN A 116 -8.14 -35.32 -11.43
C ASN A 116 -6.79 -35.71 -12.02
N ASN A 117 -6.06 -36.60 -11.36
CA ASN A 117 -4.77 -37.10 -11.82
C ASN A 117 -4.48 -38.52 -11.28
N GLU A 118 -3.36 -39.09 -11.73
CA GLU A 118 -2.82 -40.34 -11.22
C GLU A 118 -2.00 -40.10 -9.94
N TYR A 119 -2.29 -40.86 -8.89
CA TYR A 119 -1.61 -40.78 -7.60
C TYR A 119 -0.99 -42.12 -7.24
N SER A 120 0.26 -42.12 -6.78
CA SER A 120 0.88 -43.30 -6.17
C SER A 120 0.44 -43.42 -4.71
N LEU A 121 -0.04 -44.61 -4.35
CA LEU A 121 -0.46 -44.96 -3.00
C LEU A 121 0.74 -45.53 -2.23
N ILE A 122 1.19 -44.82 -1.20
CA ILE A 122 2.37 -45.18 -0.41
C ILE A 122 1.96 -45.30 1.05
N ALA A 123 2.34 -46.33 1.80
CA ALA A 123 2.22 -46.30 3.26
C ALA A 123 3.60 -46.25 3.90
N ARG A 124 3.67 -45.48 4.98
CA ARG A 124 4.85 -45.31 5.80
C ARG A 124 4.52 -45.62 7.25
N PHE A 125 5.33 -46.48 7.84
CA PHE A 125 5.26 -46.88 9.23
C PHE A 125 6.59 -46.54 9.90
N SER A 126 6.54 -45.82 11.03
CA SER A 126 7.73 -45.38 11.76
C SER A 126 7.48 -45.38 13.27
N SER A 127 8.52 -45.63 14.05
CA SER A 127 8.51 -45.54 15.52
C SER A 127 9.61 -44.57 15.98
N PRO A 128 9.26 -43.39 16.52
CA PRO A 128 10.18 -42.45 17.17
C PRO A 128 11.06 -43.07 18.27
N SER A 129 10.58 -44.14 18.90
CA SER A 129 11.31 -44.89 19.93
C SER A 129 12.52 -45.69 19.43
N ASN A 130 12.81 -45.68 18.12
CA ASN A 130 13.86 -46.48 17.46
C ASN A 130 13.73 -48.01 17.61
N ASP A 131 12.61 -48.51 18.14
CA ASP A 131 12.36 -49.95 18.34
C ASP A 131 12.24 -50.72 17.01
N TYR A 132 11.84 -50.04 15.92
CA TYR A 132 11.58 -50.62 14.61
C TYR A 132 12.17 -49.78 13.48
N ILE A 133 12.66 -50.45 12.43
CA ILE A 133 13.15 -49.79 11.22
C ILE A 133 11.95 -49.23 10.43
N PRO A 134 11.95 -47.95 10.03
CA PRO A 134 10.86 -47.38 9.23
C PRO A 134 10.63 -48.15 7.93
N LEU A 135 9.37 -48.47 7.66
CA LEU A 135 8.95 -49.19 6.45
C LEU A 135 8.18 -48.25 5.54
N GLU A 136 8.65 -48.12 4.31
CA GLU A 136 7.96 -47.42 3.23
C GLU A 136 7.63 -48.41 2.11
N TYR A 137 6.36 -48.45 1.71
CA TYR A 137 5.90 -49.37 0.68
C TYR A 137 4.90 -48.71 -0.27
N THR A 138 5.11 -48.88 -1.57
CA THR A 138 4.25 -48.35 -2.63
C THR A 138 3.33 -49.46 -3.13
N PHE A 139 2.02 -49.30 -2.92
CA PHE A 139 1.02 -50.31 -3.25
C PHE A 139 0.56 -50.28 -4.70
N GLY A 140 0.81 -49.19 -5.43
CA GLY A 140 0.40 -49.04 -6.84
C GLY A 140 -0.17 -47.65 -7.13
N ASN A 141 -0.60 -47.45 -8.37
CA ASN A 141 -1.15 -46.18 -8.83
C ASN A 141 -2.68 -46.21 -8.83
N VAL A 142 -3.28 -45.09 -8.43
CA VAL A 142 -4.72 -44.85 -8.37
C VAL A 142 -5.05 -43.72 -9.33
N ASP A 143 -6.00 -43.95 -10.23
CA ASP A 143 -6.51 -42.92 -11.15
C ASP A 143 -7.72 -42.25 -10.51
N VAL A 144 -7.58 -40.98 -10.12
CA VAL A 144 -8.64 -40.26 -9.40
C VAL A 144 -9.44 -39.43 -10.41
N LYS A 145 -10.75 -39.72 -10.52
CA LYS A 145 -11.67 -39.06 -11.46
C LYS A 145 -12.85 -38.44 -10.72
N TYR A 146 -12.74 -37.16 -10.41
CA TYR A 146 -13.84 -36.34 -9.92
C TYR A 146 -14.61 -35.71 -11.06
N THR A 147 -15.94 -35.82 -10.99
CA THR A 147 -16.83 -34.98 -11.81
C THR A 147 -16.89 -33.60 -11.16
N VAL A 148 -15.96 -32.72 -11.51
CA VAL A 148 -16.02 -31.32 -11.09
C VAL A 148 -17.20 -30.69 -11.83
N ALA A 149 -18.28 -30.39 -11.12
CA ALA A 149 -19.35 -29.59 -11.69
C ALA A 149 -18.75 -28.23 -12.08
N GLU A 150 -18.74 -27.91 -13.38
CA GLU A 150 -18.26 -26.62 -13.87
C GLU A 150 -18.98 -25.49 -13.13
N LYS A 151 -18.27 -24.86 -12.18
CA LYS A 151 -18.78 -23.71 -11.46
C LYS A 151 -18.80 -22.55 -12.45
N LYS A 152 -19.96 -22.28 -13.05
CA LYS A 152 -20.17 -21.11 -13.91
C LYS A 152 -19.90 -19.86 -13.09
N VAL A 153 -18.73 -19.26 -13.30
CA VAL A 153 -18.35 -18.00 -12.65
C VAL A 153 -19.15 -16.89 -13.31
N ASP A 154 -20.03 -16.25 -12.54
CA ASP A 154 -20.84 -15.12 -12.98
C ASP A 154 -19.93 -13.90 -13.22
N PRO A 155 -19.81 -13.37 -14.45
CA PRO A 155 -18.85 -12.31 -14.78
C PRO A 155 -19.15 -10.97 -14.09
N ASN A 156 -20.33 -10.82 -13.49
CA ASN A 156 -20.75 -9.59 -12.80
C ASN A 156 -20.52 -9.63 -11.29
N LYS A 157 -20.07 -10.77 -10.74
CA LYS A 157 -19.81 -10.88 -9.31
C LYS A 157 -18.38 -10.46 -9.02
N ALA A 158 -18.21 -9.41 -8.22
CA ALA A 158 -16.89 -9.03 -7.71
C ALA A 158 -16.26 -10.25 -7.02
N PRO A 159 -14.98 -10.59 -7.32
CA PRO A 159 -14.32 -11.72 -6.70
C PRO A 159 -14.31 -11.49 -5.19
N THR A 160 -15.14 -12.24 -4.48
CA THR A 160 -15.20 -12.19 -3.04
C THR A 160 -13.96 -12.90 -2.54
N LEU A 161 -13.28 -12.36 -1.52
CA LEU A 161 -12.03 -12.93 -0.97
C LEU A 161 -12.15 -14.41 -0.51
N LEU A 162 -13.38 -14.92 -0.45
CA LEU A 162 -13.73 -16.31 -0.12
C LEU A 162 -13.67 -17.27 -1.32
N GLU A 163 -13.50 -16.77 -2.55
CA GLU A 163 -13.42 -17.56 -3.79
C GLU A 163 -11.96 -17.86 -4.20
N SER A 164 -11.00 -17.36 -3.43
CA SER A 164 -9.57 -17.59 -3.63
C SER A 164 -9.20 -18.95 -3.04
N GLU A 165 -9.24 -20.00 -3.86
CA GLU A 165 -8.65 -21.29 -3.50
C GLU A 165 -7.16 -21.11 -3.21
N GLY A 166 -6.80 -21.14 -1.93
CA GLY A 166 -5.42 -21.09 -1.45
C GLY A 166 -4.87 -19.68 -1.16
N PRO A 167 -3.72 -19.62 -0.44
CA PRO A 167 -3.06 -18.37 -0.13
C PRO A 167 -2.42 -17.81 -1.40
N ASN A 168 -3.17 -16.96 -2.11
CA ASN A 168 -2.77 -16.29 -3.32
C ASN A 168 -1.72 -15.20 -3.03
N PHE A 169 -0.47 -15.62 -2.80
CA PHE A 169 0.70 -14.74 -2.71
C PHE A 169 1.16 -14.30 -4.10
N TYR A 170 0.33 -13.56 -4.81
CA TYR A 170 0.72 -12.91 -6.06
C TYR A 170 1.00 -11.43 -5.82
N PRO A 171 2.05 -10.85 -6.44
CA PRO A 171 2.28 -9.42 -6.36
C PRO A 171 1.08 -8.69 -6.96
N LYS A 172 0.45 -7.83 -6.16
CA LYS A 172 -0.67 -7.00 -6.62
C LYS A 172 -0.15 -6.07 -7.72
N PRO A 173 -0.89 -5.91 -8.84
CA PRO A 173 -0.51 -4.94 -9.87
C PRO A 173 -0.39 -3.52 -9.27
N ASP A 174 0.62 -2.78 -9.72
CA ASP A 174 0.83 -1.40 -9.31
C ASP A 174 -0.34 -0.52 -9.79
N GLN A 175 -0.79 0.39 -8.93
CA GLN A 175 -1.92 1.28 -9.19
C GLN A 175 -1.39 2.71 -9.31
N PRO A 176 -0.95 3.16 -10.51
CA PRO A 176 -0.42 4.50 -10.67
C PRO A 176 -1.51 5.53 -10.44
N HIS A 177 -1.23 6.52 -9.59
CA HIS A 177 -2.14 7.64 -9.37
C HIS A 177 -2.14 8.55 -10.62
N ILE A 178 -3.30 8.72 -11.25
CA ILE A 178 -3.48 9.61 -12.41
C ILE A 178 -3.71 11.03 -11.90
N PHE A 179 -2.72 11.90 -12.08
CA PHE A 179 -2.87 13.32 -11.75
C PHE A 179 -3.83 14.03 -12.69
N LYS A 180 -4.56 15.01 -12.15
CA LYS A 180 -5.42 15.88 -12.95
C LYS A 180 -4.54 16.66 -13.96
N PRO A 181 -4.92 16.72 -15.25
CA PRO A 181 -4.17 17.52 -16.22
C PRO A 181 -4.21 18.99 -15.85
N GLU A 182 -3.11 19.70 -16.13
CA GLU A 182 -3.03 21.14 -15.95
C GLU A 182 -4.12 21.85 -16.78
N PRO A 183 -4.78 22.88 -16.24
CA PRO A 183 -5.76 23.64 -16.98
C PRO A 183 -5.09 24.36 -18.16
N LYS A 184 -5.71 24.28 -19.35
CA LYS A 184 -5.22 24.97 -20.56
C LYS A 184 -5.16 26.48 -20.32
N GLN A 185 -3.97 27.06 -20.41
CA GLN A 185 -3.79 28.51 -20.35
C GLN A 185 -4.27 29.19 -21.65
N LYS A 186 -4.82 30.40 -21.54
CA LYS A 186 -5.25 31.20 -22.71
C LYS A 186 -4.03 31.62 -23.56
N SER A 187 -4.28 32.02 -24.80
CA SER A 187 -3.20 32.42 -25.72
C SER A 187 -2.43 33.64 -25.17
N LYS A 188 -1.09 33.56 -25.21
CA LYS A 188 -0.20 34.63 -24.72
C LYS A 188 -0.39 35.94 -25.50
N LEU A 189 -0.77 35.86 -26.77
CA LEU A 189 -1.01 37.03 -27.63
C LEU A 189 -2.22 37.83 -27.16
N PHE A 190 -3.34 37.15 -26.86
CA PHE A 190 -4.53 37.82 -26.35
C PHE A 190 -4.26 38.51 -25.02
N ALA A 191 -3.54 37.84 -24.11
CA ALA A 191 -3.16 38.43 -22.83
C ALA A 191 -2.31 39.70 -22.99
N LYS A 192 -1.32 39.70 -23.90
CA LYS A 192 -0.50 40.88 -24.20
C LYS A 192 -1.33 42.03 -24.78
N PHE A 193 -2.26 41.73 -25.69
CA PHE A 193 -3.13 42.75 -26.27
C PHE A 193 -3.98 43.45 -25.21
N VAL A 194 -4.63 42.67 -24.33
CA VAL A 194 -5.43 43.23 -23.23
C VAL A 194 -4.57 44.03 -22.25
N PHE A 195 -3.36 43.58 -21.96
CA PHE A 195 -2.41 44.32 -21.12
C PHE A 195 -2.05 45.69 -21.70
N VAL A 196 -1.77 45.76 -23.01
CA VAL A 196 -1.50 47.04 -23.69
C VAL A 196 -2.76 47.92 -23.70
N LEU A 197 -3.94 47.34 -23.92
CA LEU A 197 -5.21 48.06 -23.90
C LEU A 197 -5.49 48.69 -22.53
N MET A 198 -5.08 48.04 -21.44
CA MET A 198 -5.21 48.56 -20.06
C MET A 198 -4.39 49.84 -19.83
N LEU A 199 -3.35 50.11 -20.63
CA LEU A 199 -2.55 51.34 -20.54
C LEU A 199 -3.20 52.54 -21.26
N VAL A 200 -4.18 52.31 -22.12
CA VAL A 200 -4.83 53.37 -22.93
C VAL A 200 -5.53 54.43 -22.06
N PRO A 201 -6.33 54.08 -21.02
CA PRO A 201 -6.93 55.08 -20.15
C PRO A 201 -5.91 55.94 -19.41
N TRP A 202 -4.76 55.37 -19.04
CA TRP A 202 -3.66 56.10 -18.39
C TRP A 202 -3.02 57.11 -19.34
N ALA A 203 -2.75 56.71 -20.58
CA ALA A 203 -2.25 57.61 -21.61
C ALA A 203 -3.23 58.75 -21.91
N PHE A 204 -4.52 58.43 -22.00
CA PHE A 204 -5.59 59.42 -22.17
C PHE A 204 -5.67 60.42 -21.01
N LEU A 205 -5.50 59.96 -19.77
CA LEU A 205 -5.47 60.83 -18.59
C LEU A 205 -4.30 61.81 -18.65
N ILE A 206 -3.09 61.35 -18.97
CA ILE A 206 -1.90 62.20 -19.10
C ILE A 206 -2.07 63.23 -20.23
N PHE A 207 -2.63 62.81 -21.37
CA PHE A 207 -2.93 63.70 -22.50
C PHE A 207 -3.91 64.80 -22.09
N THR A 208 -5.00 64.42 -21.41
CA THR A 208 -6.03 65.35 -20.95
C THR A 208 -5.45 66.36 -19.96
N TRP A 209 -4.62 65.91 -19.02
CA TRP A 209 -3.90 66.78 -18.09
C TRP A 209 -2.96 67.76 -18.79
N SER A 210 -2.25 67.33 -19.84
CA SER A 210 -1.42 68.22 -20.65
C SER A 210 -2.24 69.32 -21.33
N LYS A 211 -3.44 68.99 -21.83
CA LYS A 211 -4.36 69.95 -22.46
C LYS A 211 -5.04 70.90 -21.46
N ILE A 212 -5.40 70.43 -20.27
CA ILE A 212 -6.01 71.25 -19.20
C ILE A 212 -5.00 72.24 -18.59
N GLY A 213 -3.70 71.95 -18.69
CA GLY A 213 -2.65 72.79 -18.11
C GLY A 213 -2.56 72.61 -16.60
N ILE A 214 -1.93 71.52 -16.13
CA ILE A 214 -1.73 71.27 -14.71
C ILE A 214 -0.95 72.43 -14.08
N ASN A 215 -1.57 73.11 -13.12
CA ASN A 215 -0.92 74.16 -12.34
C ASN A 215 -0.17 73.57 -11.15
N ILE A 216 1.14 73.34 -11.31
CA ILE A 216 2.05 72.93 -10.22
C ILE A 216 2.66 74.10 -9.45
N ASN A 217 2.39 75.35 -9.84
CA ASN A 217 2.97 76.55 -9.22
C ASN A 217 2.56 76.71 -7.75
N GLY A 218 1.47 76.06 -7.32
CA GLY A 218 1.06 76.00 -5.92
C GLY A 218 2.07 75.32 -4.99
N LEU A 219 2.95 74.48 -5.53
CA LEU A 219 3.97 73.72 -4.79
C LEU A 219 5.27 74.53 -4.58
N PHE A 220 5.53 75.51 -5.44
CA PHE A 220 6.76 76.33 -5.44
C PHE A 220 6.59 77.72 -4.79
N TYR A 221 5.55 77.93 -3.99
CA TYR A 221 5.25 79.25 -3.43
C TYR A 221 6.26 79.75 -2.39
N ASN A 222 6.90 78.84 -1.64
CA ASN A 222 7.90 79.15 -0.61
C ASN A 222 8.86 77.97 -0.46
N ASN A 223 10.14 78.24 -0.19
CA ASN A 223 11.17 77.22 0.05
C ASN A 223 10.75 76.20 1.11
N LYS A 224 10.07 76.64 2.18
CA LYS A 224 9.56 75.72 3.21
C LYS A 224 8.48 74.77 2.67
N THR A 225 7.56 75.28 1.85
CA THR A 225 6.47 74.47 1.25
C THR A 225 6.98 73.49 0.21
N LEU A 226 8.03 73.86 -0.54
CA LEU A 226 8.71 72.95 -1.44
C LEU A 226 9.30 71.78 -0.65
N ILE A 227 10.09 72.05 0.40
CA ILE A 227 10.76 71.03 1.20
C ILE A 227 9.75 70.05 1.81
N TYR A 228 8.75 70.54 2.55
CA TYR A 228 7.76 69.64 3.15
C TYR A 228 6.88 68.95 2.11
N GLY A 229 6.57 69.62 1.00
CA GLY A 229 5.78 69.04 -0.10
C GLY A 229 6.50 67.85 -0.75
N VAL A 230 7.79 68.01 -1.07
CA VAL A 230 8.62 66.93 -1.63
C VAL A 230 8.78 65.80 -0.64
N LEU A 231 9.07 66.10 0.64
CA LEU A 231 9.17 65.08 1.68
C LEU A 231 7.87 64.29 1.86
N PHE A 232 6.72 64.97 1.77
CA PHE A 232 5.43 64.30 1.83
C PHE A 232 5.18 63.39 0.62
N ILE A 233 5.50 63.83 -0.59
CA ILE A 233 5.39 62.97 -1.80
C ILE A 233 6.34 61.77 -1.69
N LEU A 234 7.57 61.97 -1.20
CA LEU A 234 8.52 60.89 -0.97
C LEU A 234 7.99 59.89 0.07
N SER A 235 7.34 60.38 1.13
CA SER A 235 6.71 59.54 2.14
C SER A 235 5.55 58.69 1.59
N LEU A 236 4.73 59.27 0.70
CA LEU A 236 3.69 58.53 -0.03
C LEU A 236 4.29 57.50 -1.00
N CYS A 237 5.34 57.88 -1.73
CA CYS A 237 6.06 56.96 -2.62
C CYS A 237 6.65 55.78 -1.83
N SER A 238 7.17 56.03 -0.63
CA SER A 238 7.66 55.00 0.29
C SER A 238 6.55 54.02 0.68
N ILE A 239 5.35 54.51 1.08
CA ILE A 239 4.19 53.65 1.37
C ILE A 239 3.81 52.79 0.17
N ILE A 240 3.71 53.39 -1.04
CA ILE A 240 3.40 52.65 -2.27
C ILE A 240 4.47 51.59 -2.55
N THR A 241 5.74 51.92 -2.34
CA THR A 241 6.86 50.98 -2.52
C THR A 241 6.76 49.80 -1.56
N ILE A 242 6.45 50.04 -0.28
CA ILE A 242 6.23 48.99 0.72
C ILE A 242 5.07 48.07 0.28
N LEU A 243 3.97 48.65 -0.23
CA LEU A 243 2.83 47.87 -0.74
C LEU A 243 3.21 47.03 -1.97
N VAL A 244 4.00 47.57 -2.91
CA VAL A 244 4.50 46.79 -4.06
C VAL A 244 5.42 45.66 -3.59
N LEU A 245 6.31 45.92 -2.62
CA LEU A 245 7.19 44.90 -2.05
C LEU A 245 6.40 43.81 -1.29
N PHE A 246 5.24 44.12 -0.72
CA PHE A 246 4.31 43.14 -0.17
C PHE A 246 3.78 42.18 -1.23
N PHE A 247 3.44 42.67 -2.43
CA PHE A 247 3.02 41.79 -3.52
C PHE A 247 4.16 40.92 -4.09
N ILE A 248 5.42 41.34 -3.95
CA ILE A 248 6.57 40.64 -4.52
C ILE A 248 7.21 39.65 -3.53
N LYS A 249 7.43 40.06 -2.26
CA LYS A 249 8.30 39.31 -1.34
C LYS A 249 8.00 39.47 0.16
N LEU A 250 7.49 40.60 0.64
CA LEU A 250 7.37 40.84 2.10
C LEU A 250 6.27 39.98 2.74
N ASN A 251 6.53 39.53 3.97
CA ASN A 251 5.51 38.89 4.79
C ASN A 251 4.55 39.94 5.38
N LEU A 252 3.35 39.53 5.81
CA LEU A 252 2.32 40.39 6.37
C LEU A 252 2.83 41.19 7.57
N PHE A 253 3.48 40.54 8.54
CA PHE A 253 4.00 41.21 9.75
C PHE A 253 5.10 42.23 9.45
N GLN A 254 5.99 41.91 8.50
CA GLN A 254 7.04 42.83 8.06
C GLN A 254 6.43 44.06 7.39
N THR A 255 5.42 43.84 6.54
CA THR A 255 4.67 44.91 5.87
C THR A 255 3.94 45.78 6.89
N LEU A 256 3.26 45.18 7.87
CA LEU A 256 2.56 45.92 8.92
C LEU A 256 3.53 46.76 9.77
N GLY A 257 4.69 46.20 10.14
CA GLY A 257 5.73 46.93 10.87
C GLY A 257 6.29 48.10 10.06
N ALA A 258 6.66 47.85 8.80
CA ALA A 258 7.17 48.88 7.89
C ALA A 258 6.13 49.97 7.61
N LEU A 259 4.88 49.59 7.37
CA LEU A 259 3.75 50.50 7.15
C LEU A 259 3.42 51.30 8.42
N GLY A 260 3.53 50.68 9.60
CA GLY A 260 3.39 51.34 10.89
C GLY A 260 4.39 52.48 11.05
N ILE A 261 5.68 52.21 10.85
CA ILE A 261 6.73 53.25 10.86
C ILE A 261 6.46 54.30 9.77
N ALA A 262 6.07 53.85 8.57
CA ALA A 262 5.76 54.72 7.44
C ALA A 262 4.61 55.69 7.71
N SER A 263 3.57 55.21 8.39
CA SER A 263 2.39 56.00 8.73
C SER A 263 2.74 57.16 9.67
N ILE A 264 3.67 56.96 10.61
CA ILE A 264 4.05 57.97 11.60
C ILE A 264 4.71 59.16 10.91
N TYR A 265 5.78 58.94 10.14
CA TYR A 265 6.45 60.07 9.46
C TYR A 265 5.57 60.68 8.38
N THR A 266 4.77 59.87 7.65
CA THR A 266 3.86 60.38 6.62
C THR A 266 2.78 61.26 7.22
N SER A 267 2.24 60.91 8.40
CA SER A 267 1.24 61.70 9.12
C SER A 267 1.80 63.05 9.57
N ILE A 268 3.02 63.07 10.12
CA ILE A 268 3.70 64.31 10.54
C ILE A 268 3.96 65.22 9.32
N LEU A 269 4.57 64.68 8.27
CA LEU A 269 4.87 65.44 7.04
C LEU A 269 3.58 65.93 6.37
N GLY A 270 2.54 65.09 6.33
CA GLY A 270 1.23 65.45 5.82
C GLY A 270 0.57 66.58 6.60
N HIS A 271 0.59 66.51 7.93
CA HIS A 271 0.07 67.57 8.78
C HIS A 271 0.77 68.91 8.52
N LEU A 272 2.10 68.91 8.41
CA LEU A 272 2.89 70.12 8.11
C LEU A 272 2.53 70.72 6.74
N VAL A 273 2.44 69.89 5.69
CA VAL A 273 2.09 70.36 4.33
C VAL A 273 0.67 70.92 4.29
N LEU A 274 -0.29 70.22 4.90
CA LEU A 274 -1.69 70.65 4.92
C LEU A 274 -1.87 71.94 5.73
N ARG A 275 -1.18 72.07 6.86
CA ARG A 275 -1.17 73.30 7.66
C ARG A 275 -0.66 74.50 6.85
N GLN A 276 0.46 74.35 6.15
CA GLN A 276 1.00 75.43 5.30
C GLN A 276 0.05 75.83 4.16
N LYS A 277 -0.62 74.84 3.54
CA LYS A 277 -1.63 75.12 2.51
C LYS A 277 -2.85 75.83 3.10
N ALA A 278 -3.26 75.49 4.32
CA ALA A 278 -4.34 76.18 5.02
C ALA A 278 -3.96 77.63 5.38
N ASP A 279 -2.75 77.83 5.90
CA ASP A 279 -2.22 79.16 6.23
C ASP A 279 -2.15 80.06 5.01
N LYS A 280 -1.67 79.55 3.86
CA LYS A 280 -1.67 80.26 2.57
C LYS A 280 -3.09 80.66 2.14
N ARG A 281 -4.06 79.76 2.22
CA ARG A 281 -5.45 80.07 1.88
C ARG A 281 -6.05 81.14 2.80
N SER A 282 -5.71 81.10 4.09
CA SER A 282 -6.21 82.07 5.06
C SER A 282 -5.63 83.47 4.83
N SER A 283 -4.33 83.58 4.51
CA SER A 283 -3.68 84.85 4.17
C SER A 283 -4.18 85.43 2.85
N GLU A 284 -4.36 84.61 1.82
CA GLU A 284 -4.98 85.03 0.54
C GLU A 284 -6.40 85.57 0.73
N ARG A 285 -7.20 84.94 1.60
CA ARG A 285 -8.55 85.42 1.94
C ARG A 285 -8.50 86.78 2.66
N LYS A 286 -7.63 86.93 3.68
CA LYS A 286 -7.43 88.20 4.39
C LYS A 286 -7.02 89.32 3.43
N ASN A 287 -6.07 89.06 2.53
CA ASN A 287 -5.61 90.03 1.54
C ASN A 287 -6.72 90.43 0.57
N LYS A 288 -7.57 89.48 0.14
CA LYS A 288 -8.74 89.78 -0.70
C LYS A 288 -9.78 90.64 0.03
N SER A 289 -10.07 90.36 1.30
CA SER A 289 -10.99 91.17 2.11
C SER A 289 -10.46 92.59 2.33
N ALA A 290 -9.18 92.74 2.67
CA ALA A 290 -8.54 94.04 2.87
C ALA A 290 -8.50 94.87 1.58
N LYS A 291 -8.30 94.23 0.42
CA LYS A 291 -8.39 94.91 -0.88
C LYS A 291 -9.81 95.41 -1.16
N LYS A 292 -10.83 94.57 -0.93
CA LYS A 292 -12.24 94.95 -1.11
C LYS A 292 -12.65 96.13 -0.21
N GLU A 293 -12.16 96.17 1.03
CA GLU A 293 -12.42 97.29 1.95
C GLU A 293 -11.78 98.60 1.49
N LYS A 294 -10.55 98.56 0.95
CA LYS A 294 -9.90 99.73 0.36
C LYS A 294 -10.63 100.24 -0.88
N ASP A 295 -11.07 99.33 -1.76
CA ASP A 295 -11.79 99.68 -2.99
C ASP A 295 -13.18 100.29 -2.67
N THR A 296 -13.79 99.93 -1.53
CA THR A 296 -15.08 100.50 -1.08
C THR A 296 -14.94 101.87 -0.42
N LYS A 297 -13.78 102.18 0.18
CA LYS A 297 -13.50 103.50 0.80
C LYS A 297 -12.98 104.56 -0.19
N SER A 298 -12.67 104.16 -1.42
CA SER A 298 -12.12 105.02 -2.48
C SER A 298 -13.15 105.47 -3.53
N ASN A 299 -14.40 105.04 -3.41
CA ASN A 299 -15.56 105.52 -4.18
C ASN A 299 -16.51 106.27 -3.23
#